data_AF-S4PP83-F1
#
_entry.id   AF-S4PP83-F1
#
_cell.length_a   1.000
_cell.length_b   1.000
_cell.length_c   1.000
_cell.angle_alpha   90.00
_cell.angle_beta   90.00
_cell.angle_gamma   90.00
#
_symmetry.space_group_name_H-M   'P 1'
#
loop_
_entity.id
_entity.type
_entity.pdbx_description
1 polymer ?
#
loop_
_entity_poly.entity_id
_entity_poly.type
_entity_poly.pdbx_seq_one_letter_code
_entity_poly.pdbx_strand_id
1 'polypeptide(L)' 'MDSAPPNQYEQQLYSAFKTFDVADEDALDRRAALQLCDSLQLEDRGAALVDSLFRSRERATFAQFRSGLLAALDAPA' A
#
# COMPACT_ATOMS: atom_id res chain seq x y z
N MET A 1 27.58 1.01 -13.72
CA MET A 1 26.31 0.24 -13.82
C MET A 1 25.46 0.71 -12.68
N ASP A 2 24.33 1.31 -13.01
CA ASP A 2 23.44 2.06 -12.12
C ASP A 2 22.72 1.08 -11.17
N SER A 3 23.39 0.71 -10.07
CA SER A 3 22.75 -0.01 -8.97
C SER A 3 21.98 1.01 -8.14
N ALA A 4 20.80 1.43 -8.62
CA ALA A 4 19.83 2.07 -7.74
C ALA A 4 19.68 1.16 -6.51
N PRO A 5 19.94 1.64 -5.29
CA PRO A 5 19.91 0.78 -4.11
C PRO A 5 18.51 0.17 -4.06
N PRO A 6 18.37 -1.16 -4.10
CA PRO A 6 17.05 -1.76 -4.05
C PRO A 6 16.37 -1.26 -2.77
N ASN A 7 15.29 -0.49 -2.98
CA ASN A 7 14.11 -0.56 -2.16
C ASN A 7 14.15 0.05 -0.75
N GLN A 8 14.84 1.16 -0.50
CA GLN A 8 14.54 1.93 0.74
C GLN A 8 13.05 2.26 0.85
N TYR A 9 12.42 2.64 -0.27
CA TYR A 9 10.99 2.89 -0.33
C TYR A 9 10.15 1.62 -0.06
N GLU A 10 10.46 0.50 -0.69
CA GLU A 10 9.70 -0.75 -0.47
C GLU A 10 9.90 -1.30 0.95
N GLN A 11 11.10 -1.17 1.53
CA GLN A 11 11.34 -1.54 2.93
C GLN A 11 10.57 -0.65 3.90
N GLN A 12 10.49 0.66 3.64
CA GLN A 12 9.64 1.57 4.42
C GLN A 12 8.17 1.23 4.27
N LEU A 13 7.72 0.95 3.04
CA LEU A 13 6.35 0.56 2.76
C LEU A 13 5.98 -0.75 3.47
N TYR A 14 6.88 -1.74 3.42
CA TYR A 14 6.70 -3.02 4.08
C TYR A 14 6.71 -2.88 5.61
N SER A 15 7.62 -2.08 6.16
CA SER A 15 7.66 -1.80 7.61
C SER A 15 6.39 -1.10 8.08
N ALA A 16 5.91 -0.09 7.33
CA ALA A 16 4.65 0.57 7.61
C ALA A 16 3.50 -0.45 7.52
N PHE A 17 3.44 -1.25 6.46
CA PHE A 17 2.44 -2.31 6.28
C PHE A 17 2.40 -3.27 7.47
N LYS A 18 3.55 -3.80 7.93
CA LYS A 18 3.60 -4.71 9.09
C LYS A 18 3.18 -4.03 10.40
N THR A 19 3.30 -2.71 10.51
CA THR A 19 2.78 -1.95 11.67
C THR A 19 1.25 -1.99 11.74
N PHE A 20 0.58 -2.10 10.59
CA PHE A 20 -0.88 -2.17 10.50
C PHE A 20 -1.42 -3.61 10.40
N ASP A 21 -0.57 -4.58 10.11
CA ASP A 21 -0.88 -6.02 10.09
C ASP A 21 -0.91 -6.59 11.51
N VAL A 22 -1.91 -6.16 12.30
CA VAL A 22 -2.05 -6.54 13.71
C VAL A 22 -2.36 -8.04 13.88
N ALA A 23 -2.91 -8.67 12.84
CA ALA A 23 -3.26 -10.08 12.86
C ALA A 23 -2.09 -11.00 12.44
N ASP A 24 -0.97 -10.43 11.99
CA ASP A 24 0.16 -11.15 11.39
C ASP A 24 -0.29 -12.12 10.28
N GLU A 25 -1.30 -11.70 9.51
CA GLU A 25 -1.90 -12.47 8.42
C GLU A 25 -1.29 -12.09 7.06
N ASP A 26 -0.28 -11.22 7.06
CA ASP A 26 0.34 -10.62 5.87
C ASP A 26 -0.69 -9.93 4.95
N ALA A 27 -1.79 -9.48 5.56
CA ALA A 27 -2.92 -8.87 4.87
C ALA A 27 -3.54 -7.76 5.72
N LEU A 28 -3.84 -6.63 5.08
CA LEU A 28 -4.55 -5.52 5.70
C LEU A 28 -6.04 -5.58 5.34
N ASP A 29 -6.87 -5.27 6.32
CA ASP A 29 -8.26 -4.94 6.09
C ASP A 29 -8.39 -3.50 5.55
N ARG A 30 -9.56 -3.17 5.01
CA ARG A 30 -9.83 -1.84 4.40
C ARG A 30 -9.45 -0.68 5.30
N ARG A 31 -9.73 -0.78 6.61
CA ARG A 31 -9.43 0.28 7.58
C ARG A 31 -7.92 0.46 7.77
N ALA A 32 -7.19 -0.63 7.91
CA ALA A 32 -5.75 -0.63 8.11
C ALA A 32 -5.01 -0.12 6.85
N ALA A 33 -5.49 -0.50 5.66
CA ALA A 33 -4.96 0.02 4.40
C ALA A 33 -5.21 1.54 4.23
N LEU A 34 -6.36 2.05 4.67
CA LEU A 34 -6.64 3.50 4.66
C LEU A 34 -5.66 4.26 5.58
N GLN A 35 -5.44 3.77 6.80
CA GLN A 35 -4.49 4.37 7.73
C GLN A 35 -3.04 4.31 7.22
N LEU A 36 -2.67 3.21 6.54
CA LEU A 36 -1.39 3.12 5.85
C LEU A 36 -1.27 4.19 4.76
N CYS A 37 -2.32 4.38 3.95
CA CYS A 37 -2.34 5.41 2.93
C CYS A 37 -2.22 6.83 3.52
N ASP A 38 -2.90 7.10 4.63
CA ASP A 38 -2.78 8.37 5.36
C ASP A 38 -1.35 8.58 5.89
N SER A 39 -0.74 7.52 6.45
CA SER A 39 0.65 7.56 6.92
C SER A 39 1.66 7.79 5.80
N LEU A 40 1.34 7.36 4.59
CA LEU A 40 2.15 7.59 3.38
C LEU A 40 1.82 8.92 2.70
N GLN A 41 0.92 9.73 3.30
CA GLN A 41 0.48 11.02 2.78
C GLN A 41 -0.05 10.92 1.34
N LEU A 42 -0.79 9.85 1.04
CA LEU A 42 -1.38 9.64 -0.29
C LEU A 42 -2.67 10.44 -0.51
N GLU A 43 -3.14 11.18 0.50
CA GLU A 43 -4.32 12.06 0.45
C GLU A 43 -5.49 11.42 -0.32
N ASP A 44 -6.08 12.11 -1.30
CA ASP A 44 -7.19 11.61 -2.13
C ASP A 44 -6.85 10.32 -2.91
N ARG A 45 -5.57 10.13 -3.28
CA ARG A 45 -5.13 8.92 -4.01
C ARG A 45 -5.18 7.69 -3.11
N GLY A 46 -4.97 7.87 -1.81
CA GLY A 46 -5.07 6.80 -0.81
C GLY A 46 -6.48 6.20 -0.75
N ALA A 47 -7.50 7.04 -0.70
CA ALA A 47 -8.89 6.60 -0.68
C ALA A 47 -9.27 5.88 -1.99
N ALA A 48 -8.87 6.41 -3.15
CA ALA A 48 -9.12 5.77 -4.44
C ALA A 48 -8.39 4.42 -4.59
N LEU A 49 -7.14 4.32 -4.10
CA LEU A 49 -6.39 3.08 -4.04
C LEU A 49 -7.11 2.04 -3.20
N VAL A 50 -7.51 2.39 -1.98
CA VAL A 50 -8.21 1.48 -1.07
C VAL A 50 -9.56 1.08 -1.64
N ASP A 51 -10.30 1.99 -2.26
CA ASP A 51 -11.59 1.63 -2.89
C ASP A 51 -11.40 0.62 -4.02
N SER A 52 -10.43 0.85 -4.91
CA SER A 52 -10.07 -0.08 -5.99
C SER A 52 -9.58 -1.43 -5.47
N LEU A 53 -8.72 -1.39 -4.44
CA LEU A 53 -8.12 -2.59 -3.86
C LEU A 53 -9.17 -3.46 -3.16
N PHE A 54 -10.12 -2.88 -2.44
CA PHE A 54 -11.13 -3.60 -1.66
C PHE A 54 -12.49 -3.75 -2.37
N ARG A 55 -12.59 -3.36 -3.66
CA ARG A 55 -13.85 -3.46 -4.43
C ARG A 55 -14.42 -4.87 -4.52
N SER A 56 -13.54 -5.88 -4.56
CA SER A 56 -13.90 -7.30 -4.75
C SER A 56 -13.30 -8.23 -3.69
N ARG A 57 -12.71 -7.67 -2.63
CA ARG A 57 -11.99 -8.42 -1.60
C ARG A 57 -12.06 -7.71 -0.27
N GLU A 58 -12.13 -8.48 0.81
CA GLU A 58 -12.20 -7.93 2.17
C GLU A 58 -10.80 -7.62 2.74
N ARG A 59 -9.76 -8.26 2.18
CA ARG A 59 -8.36 -8.18 2.62
C ARG A 59 -7.41 -7.98 1.44
N ALA A 60 -6.31 -7.28 1.69
CA ALA A 60 -5.28 -7.04 0.71
C ALA A 60 -3.87 -7.32 1.24
N THR A 61 -3.11 -8.13 0.51
CA THR A 61 -1.72 -8.45 0.87
C THR A 61 -0.76 -7.33 0.48
N PHE A 62 0.46 -7.35 1.02
CA PHE A 62 1.49 -6.36 0.69
C PHE A 62 1.72 -6.25 -0.82
N ALA A 63 1.84 -7.37 -1.53
CA ALA A 63 2.05 -7.38 -2.98
C ALA A 63 0.89 -6.69 -3.72
N GLN A 64 -0.34 -6.95 -3.30
CA GLN A 64 -1.53 -6.34 -3.89
C GLN A 64 -1.57 -4.83 -3.64
N PHE A 65 -1.31 -4.41 -2.39
CA PHE A 65 -1.26 -3.01 -2.01
C PHE A 65 -0.16 -2.27 -2.80
N ARG A 66 1.04 -2.84 -2.85
CA ARG A 66 2.18 -2.29 -3.61
C ARG A 66 1.84 -2.14 -5.09
N SER A 67 1.29 -3.17 -5.72
CA SER A 67 0.89 -3.10 -7.13
C SER A 67 -0.18 -2.03 -7.37
N GLY A 68 -1.18 -1.93 -6.49
CA GLY A 68 -2.19 -0.89 -6.57
C GLY A 68 -1.60 0.51 -6.39
N LEU A 69 -0.69 0.68 -5.43
CA LEU A 69 -0.01 1.94 -5.16
C LEU A 69 0.82 2.39 -6.35
N LEU A 70 1.60 1.50 -6.95
CA LEU A 70 2.35 1.79 -8.16
C LEU A 70 1.43 2.22 -9.30
N ALA A 71 0.30 1.52 -9.50
CA ALA A 71 -0.69 1.92 -10.51
C ALA A 71 -1.31 3.29 -10.21
N ALA A 72 -1.55 3.64 -8.95
CA ALA A 72 -2.07 4.94 -8.53
C ALA A 72 -1.04 6.08 -8.68
N LEU A 73 0.25 5.77 -8.61
CA LEU A 73 1.34 6.73 -8.80
C LEU A 73 1.72 6.92 -10.27
N ASP A 74 1.56 5.87 -11.09
CA ASP A 74 1.87 5.85 -12.53
C ASP A 74 0.71 6.38 -13.40
N ALA A 75 -0.49 6.53 -12.82
CA ALA A 75 -1.62 7.15 -13.50
C ALA A 75 -1.32 8.66 -13.76
N PRO A 76 -1.42 9.13 -15.02
CA PRO A 76 -1.26 10.55 -15.32
C PRO A 76 -2.37 11.35 -14.62
N ALA A 77 -1.98 12.38 -13.88
CA ALA A 77 -2.88 13.31 -13.20
C ALA A 77 -3.71 14.14 -14.19
#